data_AF-A0A9K3HX20-F1
#
_entry.id   AF-A0A9K3HX20-F1
#
_cell.length_a   1.000
_cell.length_b   1.000
_cell.length_c   1.000
_cell.angle_alpha   90.00
_cell.angle_beta   90.00
_cell.angle_gamma   90.00
#
_symmetry.space_group_name_H-M   'P 1'
#
loop_
_entity.id
_entity.type
_entity.pdbx_description
1 polymer ?
#
loop_
_entity_poly.entity_id
_entity_poly.type
_entity_poly.pdbx_seq_one_letter_code
_entity_poly.pdbx_strand_id
1 'polypeptide(L)'
;MLWLKEREIACVAESVLNSEELDKSVAQLIVATRSDGYAQGYAECVQHVNNTLKVNRDTSKSATYGANTGAVLAALKAEFNSLQLPVMDLINVALQSEDHVAQLKEIFPDENEDPS
;
A
#
# COMPACT_ATOMS: atom_id res chain seq x y z
N MET A 1 -14.53 -0.81 29.93
CA MET A 1 -14.95 0.17 28.92
C MET A 1 -13.99 1.35 28.75
N LEU A 2 -13.26 1.82 29.78
CA LEU A 2 -12.35 2.97 29.64
C LEU A 2 -11.19 2.69 28.65
N TRP A 3 -10.57 1.51 28.77
CA TRP A 3 -9.46 1.04 27.90
C TRP A 3 -9.80 1.07 26.40
N LEU A 4 -10.97 0.51 26.03
CA LEU A 4 -11.55 0.52 24.68
C LEU A 4 -11.64 1.93 24.07
N LYS A 5 -12.02 2.91 24.89
CA LYS A 5 -12.25 4.30 24.46
C LYS A 5 -10.97 5.12 24.32
N GLU A 6 -9.92 4.78 25.05
CA GLU A 6 -8.73 5.62 25.18
C GLU A 6 -7.55 5.13 24.34
N ARG A 7 -7.46 3.83 24.04
CA ARG A 7 -6.27 3.24 23.39
C ARG A 7 -6.55 2.30 22.22
N GLU A 8 -7.57 1.46 22.33
CA GLU A 8 -7.69 0.30 21.44
C GLU A 8 -7.82 0.67 19.95
N ILE A 9 -8.66 1.65 19.61
CA ILE A 9 -8.85 2.08 18.22
C ILE A 9 -7.55 2.63 17.63
N ALA A 10 -6.76 3.35 18.44
CA ALA A 10 -5.48 3.90 18.00
C ALA A 10 -4.43 2.78 17.78
N CYS A 11 -4.32 1.83 18.72
CA CYS A 11 -3.40 0.70 18.60
C CYS A 11 -3.76 -0.23 17.41
N VAL A 12 -5.05 -0.48 17.19
CA VAL A 12 -5.56 -1.22 16.03
C VAL A 12 -5.20 -0.51 14.74
N ALA A 13 -5.50 0.79 14.64
CA ALA A 13 -5.20 1.57 13.45
C ALA A 13 -3.69 1.62 13.17
N GLU A 14 -2.88 1.84 14.21
CA GLU A 14 -1.43 1.88 14.10
C GLU A 14 -0.86 0.54 13.61
N SER A 15 -1.34 -0.58 14.14
CA SER A 15 -0.84 -1.91 13.75
C SER A 15 -1.21 -2.27 12.32
N VAL A 16 -2.37 -1.82 11.84
CA VAL A 16 -2.78 -1.97 10.43
C VAL A 16 -1.93 -1.08 9.53
N LEU A 17 -1.79 0.21 9.88
CA LEU A 17 -1.08 1.20 9.08
C LEU A 17 0.44 0.95 9.03
N ASN A 18 1.01 0.36 10.08
CA ASN A 18 2.43 0.04 10.18
C ASN A 18 2.73 -1.44 9.85
N SER A 19 1.78 -2.19 9.29
CA SER A 19 2.04 -3.56 8.86
C SER A 19 3.08 -3.60 7.74
N GLU A 20 4.02 -4.54 7.83
CA GLU A 20 5.11 -4.69 6.87
C GLU A 20 4.59 -5.04 5.47
N GLU A 21 3.49 -5.80 5.40
CA GLU A 21 2.81 -6.16 4.17
C GLU A 21 2.24 -4.93 3.45
N LEU A 22 1.60 -4.02 4.21
CA LEU A 22 1.05 -2.79 3.65
C LEU A 22 2.17 -1.86 3.17
N ASP A 23 3.23 -1.68 3.97
CA ASP A 23 4.37 -0.83 3.62
C ASP A 23 5.05 -1.32 2.32
N LYS A 24 5.33 -2.61 2.22
CA LYS A 24 5.91 -3.23 1.00
C LYS A 24 5.01 -3.03 -0.22
N SER A 25 3.71 -3.28 -0.07
CA SER A 25 2.76 -3.17 -1.18
C SER A 25 2.65 -1.71 -1.66
N VAL A 26 2.58 -0.75 -0.75
CA VAL A 26 2.58 0.69 -1.06
C VAL A 26 3.88 1.11 -1.74
N ALA A 27 5.03 0.67 -1.24
CA ALA A 27 6.33 1.00 -1.82
C ALA A 27 6.44 0.53 -3.28
N GLN A 28 6.01 -0.71 -3.56
CA GLN A 28 5.95 -1.25 -4.92
C GLN A 28 5.00 -0.44 -5.81
N LEU A 29 3.82 -0.09 -5.29
CA LEU A 29 2.82 0.67 -6.03
C LEU A 29 3.32 2.08 -6.40
N ILE A 30 4.05 2.75 -5.50
CA ILE A 30 4.67 4.07 -5.77
C ILE A 30 5.66 3.95 -6.92
N VAL A 31 6.53 2.94 -6.91
CA VAL A 31 7.53 2.73 -7.97
C VAL A 31 6.84 2.44 -9.31
N ALA A 32 5.85 1.56 -9.33
CA ALA A 32 5.11 1.22 -10.54
C ALA A 32 4.34 2.42 -11.10
N THR A 33 3.71 3.21 -10.23
CA THR A 33 2.98 4.42 -10.63
C THR A 33 3.91 5.46 -11.25
N ARG A 34 5.10 5.66 -10.67
CA ARG A 34 6.11 6.57 -11.24
C ARG A 34 6.61 6.09 -12.60
N SER A 35 6.88 4.79 -12.74
CA SER A 35 7.33 4.19 -14.00
C SER A 35 6.27 4.34 -15.10
N ASP A 36 5.01 4.06 -14.79
CA ASP A 36 3.91 4.19 -15.74
C ASP A 36 3.63 5.65 -16.12
N GLY A 37 3.59 6.55 -15.13
CA GLY A 37 3.46 7.98 -15.36
C GLY A 37 4.60 8.54 -16.23
N TYR A 38 5.84 8.08 -16.02
CA TYR A 38 6.97 8.44 -16.89
C TYR A 38 6.76 7.96 -18.32
N ALA A 39 6.34 6.71 -18.52
CA ALA A 39 6.09 6.16 -19.85
C ALA A 39 5.00 6.95 -20.61
N GLN A 40 3.89 7.26 -19.93
CA GLN A 40 2.79 8.05 -20.49
C GLN A 40 3.23 9.48 -20.81
N GLY A 41 3.87 10.17 -19.86
CA GLY A 41 4.35 11.55 -20.07
C GLY A 41 5.41 11.65 -21.18
N TYR A 42 6.28 10.65 -21.31
CA TYR A 42 7.24 10.61 -22.43
C TYR A 42 6.52 10.45 -23.78
N ALA A 43 5.50 9.58 -23.86
CA ALA A 43 4.72 9.40 -25.06
C ALA A 43 3.97 10.69 -25.48
N GLU A 44 3.37 11.39 -24.51
CA GLU A 44 2.74 12.70 -24.75
C GLU A 44 3.75 13.74 -25.25
N CYS A 45 4.94 13.79 -24.66
CA CYS A 45 6.00 14.69 -25.10
C CYS A 45 6.44 14.40 -26.55
N VAL A 46 6.64 13.12 -26.89
CA VAL A 46 6.96 12.69 -28.27
C VAL A 46 5.86 13.13 -29.24
N GLN A 47 4.59 12.93 -28.87
CA GLN A 47 3.45 13.37 -29.69
C GLN A 47 3.47 14.88 -29.92
N HIS A 48 3.69 15.70 -28.89
CA HIS A 48 3.78 17.15 -29.03
C HIS A 48 4.96 17.60 -29.91
N VAL A 49 6.12 16.97 -29.75
CA VAL A 49 7.31 17.25 -30.56
C VAL A 49 7.06 16.91 -32.03
N ASN A 50 6.48 15.74 -32.31
CA ASN A 50 6.15 15.32 -33.66
C ASN A 50 5.15 16.28 -34.33
N ASN A 51 4.11 16.70 -33.60
CA ASN A 51 3.11 17.62 -34.09
C ASN A 51 3.67 19.01 -34.41
N THR A 52 4.56 19.52 -33.55
CA THR A 52 5.12 20.87 -33.63
C THR A 52 6.23 20.97 -34.67
N LEU A 53 7.18 20.04 -34.64
CA LEU A 53 8.36 20.07 -35.49
C LEU A 53 8.20 19.30 -36.80
N LYS A 54 7.04 18.64 -37.01
CA LYS A 54 6.77 17.78 -38.16
C LYS A 54 7.82 16.68 -38.35
N VAL A 55 8.26 16.09 -37.23
CA VAL A 55 9.20 14.97 -37.17
C VAL A 55 8.48 13.67 -36.78
N ASN A 56 9.15 12.53 -36.93
CA ASN A 56 8.60 11.21 -36.58
C ASN A 56 9.48 10.49 -35.56
N ARG A 57 9.52 11.02 -34.33
CA ARG A 57 10.18 10.37 -33.19
C ARG A 57 9.26 9.31 -32.60
N ASP A 58 9.85 8.28 -32.03
CA ASP A 58 9.16 7.24 -31.26
C ASP A 58 9.62 7.28 -29.79
N THR A 59 9.17 6.29 -29.00
CA THR A 59 9.54 6.14 -27.59
C THR A 59 10.80 5.30 -27.38
N SER A 60 11.57 4.95 -28.43
CA SER A 60 12.77 4.09 -28.34
C SER A 60 13.89 4.65 -27.46
N LYS A 61 13.86 5.96 -27.19
CA LYS A 61 14.80 6.66 -26.32
C LYS A 61 14.31 6.82 -24.88
N SER A 62 13.13 6.29 -24.56
CA SER A 62 12.57 6.30 -23.21
C SER A 62 13.31 5.31 -22.30
N ALA A 63 13.51 5.67 -21.04
CA ALA A 63 14.01 4.74 -20.01
C ALA A 63 13.06 3.55 -19.75
N THR A 64 11.78 3.67 -20.12
CA THR A 64 10.76 2.63 -20.01
C THR A 64 10.48 1.91 -21.33
N TYR A 65 11.32 2.11 -22.36
CA TYR A 65 11.12 1.48 -23.66
C TYR A 65 11.07 -0.06 -23.55
N GLY A 66 10.04 -0.65 -24.14
CA GLY A 66 9.81 -2.10 -24.11
C GLY A 66 9.22 -2.63 -22.80
N ALA A 67 9.09 -1.81 -21.75
CA ALA A 67 8.44 -2.21 -20.51
C ALA A 67 6.91 -2.02 -20.61
N ASN A 68 6.14 -3.00 -20.12
CA ASN A 68 4.69 -2.87 -19.99
C ASN A 68 4.33 -2.30 -18.62
N THR A 69 4.68 -1.02 -18.39
CA THR A 69 4.50 -0.33 -17.11
C THR A 69 3.05 -0.30 -16.66
N GLY A 70 2.11 -0.15 -17.60
CA GLY A 70 0.68 -0.13 -17.32
C GLY A 70 0.16 -1.47 -16.81
N ALA A 71 0.59 -2.59 -17.41
CA ALA A 71 0.21 -3.91 -16.93
C ALA A 71 0.82 -4.22 -15.56
N VAL A 72 2.07 -3.83 -15.32
CA VAL A 72 2.72 -3.98 -14.00
C VAL A 72 1.96 -3.19 -12.94
N LEU A 73 1.61 -1.93 -13.21
CA LEU A 73 0.81 -1.11 -12.30
C LEU A 73 -0.57 -1.72 -12.04
N ALA A 74 -1.24 -2.23 -13.08
CA ALA A 74 -2.56 -2.87 -12.93
C ALA A 74 -2.48 -4.14 -12.07
N ALA A 75 -1.46 -4.97 -12.26
CA ALA A 75 -1.24 -6.17 -11.46
C ALA A 75 -1.00 -5.83 -9.98
N LEU A 76 -0.11 -4.88 -9.70
CA LEU A 76 0.19 -4.46 -8.32
C LEU A 76 -1.01 -3.79 -7.64
N LYS A 77 -1.83 -3.04 -8.38
CA LYS A 77 -3.10 -2.51 -7.85
C LYS A 77 -4.07 -3.62 -7.47
N ALA A 78 -4.17 -4.67 -8.30
CA ALA A 78 -5.03 -5.80 -8.00
C ALA A 78 -4.55 -6.52 -6.73
N GLU A 79 -3.23 -6.76 -6.61
CA GLU A 79 -2.61 -7.36 -5.44
C GLU A 79 -2.87 -6.52 -4.18
N PHE A 80 -2.60 -5.21 -4.22
CA PHE A 80 -2.87 -4.27 -3.12
C PHE A 80 -4.35 -4.29 -2.68
N ASN A 81 -5.28 -4.27 -3.62
CA ASN A 81 -6.71 -4.30 -3.30
C ASN A 81 -7.19 -5.62 -2.68
N SER A 82 -6.44 -6.70 -2.90
CA SER A 82 -6.69 -8.01 -2.32
C SER A 82 -5.79 -8.33 -1.11
N LEU A 83 -5.00 -7.37 -0.65
CA LEU A 83 -4.00 -7.57 0.40
C LEU A 83 -4.67 -8.01 1.70
N GLN A 84 -4.24 -9.15 2.22
CA GLN A 84 -4.63 -9.62 3.54
C GLN A 84 -3.57 -9.19 4.54
N LEU A 85 -4.03 -8.59 5.63
CA LEU A 85 -3.16 -8.16 6.73
C LEU A 85 -3.34 -9.14 7.88
N PRO A 86 -2.31 -9.90 8.27
CA PRO A 86 -2.42 -10.88 9.35
C PRO A 86 -2.96 -10.30 10.67
N VAL A 87 -2.64 -9.04 10.95
CA VAL A 87 -3.17 -8.34 12.13
C VAL A 87 -4.70 -8.19 12.10
N MET A 88 -5.31 -8.03 10.93
CA MET A 88 -6.78 -7.96 10.80
C MET A 88 -7.44 -9.30 11.09
N ASP A 89 -6.79 -10.41 10.74
CA ASP A 89 -7.29 -11.74 11.08
C ASP A 89 -7.22 -11.99 12.60
N LEU A 90 -6.12 -11.58 13.25
CA LEU A 90 -5.97 -11.66 14.71
C LEU A 90 -7.04 -10.83 15.43
N ILE A 91 -7.29 -9.60 14.98
CA ILE A 91 -8.35 -8.73 15.51
C ILE A 91 -9.72 -9.40 15.34
N ASN A 92 -10.01 -9.93 14.14
CA ASN A 92 -11.29 -10.59 13.87
C ASN A 92 -11.53 -11.79 14.78
N VAL A 93 -10.50 -12.59 15.05
CA VAL A 93 -10.58 -13.73 15.99
C VAL A 93 -10.79 -13.22 17.42
N ALA A 94 -10.05 -12.21 17.85
CA ALA A 94 -10.19 -11.65 19.20
C ALA A 94 -11.60 -11.09 19.45
N LEU A 95 -12.19 -10.41 18.46
CA LEU A 95 -13.54 -9.86 18.54
C LEU A 95 -14.66 -10.92 18.62
N GLN A 96 -14.37 -12.18 18.28
CA GLN A 96 -15.32 -13.30 18.41
C GLN A 96 -15.31 -13.94 19.81
N SER A 97 -14.35 -13.59 20.67
CA SER A 97 -14.24 -14.11 22.03
C SER A 97 -15.25 -13.48 22.99
N GLU A 98 -15.71 -14.26 23.98
CA GLU A 98 -16.53 -13.75 25.09
C GLU A 98 -15.80 -12.65 25.88
N ASP A 99 -14.48 -12.74 25.98
CA ASP A 99 -13.60 -11.72 26.55
C ASP A 99 -12.69 -11.12 25.47
N HIS A 100 -13.32 -10.45 24.50
CA HIS A 100 -12.62 -9.74 23.42
C HIS A 100 -11.61 -8.70 23.94
N VAL A 101 -11.88 -8.05 25.08
CA VAL A 101 -10.98 -7.05 25.66
C VAL A 101 -9.67 -7.70 26.11
N ALA A 102 -9.73 -8.85 26.80
CA ALA A 102 -8.52 -9.58 27.19
C ALA A 102 -7.73 -10.06 25.96
N GLN A 103 -8.40 -10.59 24.94
CA GLN A 103 -7.75 -11.04 23.70
C GLN A 103 -7.09 -9.87 22.93
N LEU A 104 -7.74 -8.72 22.86
CA LEU A 104 -7.18 -7.53 22.22
C LEU A 104 -6.00 -6.97 22.99
N LYS A 105 -5.97 -7.10 24.33
CA LYS A 105 -4.81 -6.77 25.17
C LYS A 105 -3.62 -7.69 24.94
N GLU A 106 -3.84 -8.96 24.59
CA GLU A 106 -2.73 -9.86 24.22
C GLU A 106 -2.10 -9.46 22.88
N ILE A 107 -2.91 -8.95 21.95
CA ILE A 107 -2.44 -8.45 20.64
C ILE A 107 -1.81 -7.06 20.78
N PHE A 108 -2.38 -6.20 21.62
CA PHE A 108 -1.97 -4.83 21.86
C PHE A 108 -1.67 -4.62 23.36
N PRO A 109 -0.54 -5.14 23.86
CA PRO A 109 -0.19 -5.04 25.27
C PRO A 109 -0.01 -3.58 25.69
N ASP A 110 -0.45 -3.25 26.91
CA ASP A 110 -0.21 -1.94 27.49
C ASP A 110 1.30 -1.81 27.78
N GLU A 111 2.00 -0.90 27.09
CA GLU A 111 3.42 -0.58 27.37
C GLU A 111 3.70 -0.10 28.82
N ASN A 112 2.65 0.07 29.65
CA ASN A 112 2.73 0.48 31.04
C ASN A 112 2.47 -0.66 32.05
N GLU A 113 2.24 -1.89 31.60
CA GLU A 113 2.23 -3.08 32.47
C GLU A 113 3.63 -3.72 32.51
N ASP A 114 4.62 -2.96 33.01
CA ASP A 114 5.88 -3.54 33.44
C ASP A 114 5.62 -4.43 34.67
N PRO A 115 6.07 -5.70 34.69
CA PRO A 115 5.94 -6.55 35.87
C PRO A 115 6.90 -6.06 36.95
N SER A 116 6.35 -5.41 37.99
CA SER A 116 7.05 -5.16 39.25
C SER A 116 7.43 -6.46 39.97
#